data_AF-A0A914EX23-F1
#
_entry.id   AF-A0A914EX23-F1
#
_cell.length_a   1.000
_cell.length_b   1.000
_cell.length_c   1.000
_cell.angle_alpha   90.00
_cell.angle_beta   90.00
_cell.angle_gamma   90.00
#
_symmetry.space_group_name_H-M   'P 1'
#
loop_
_entity.id
_entity.type
_entity.pdbx_description
1 polymer ?
#
loop_
_entity_poly.entity_id
_entity_poly.type
_entity_poly.pdbx_seq_one_letter_code
_entity_poly.pdbx_strand_id
1 'polypeptide(L)'
;MPILYSHLLTPNPTATSEFVAGLKKLFALMTGPFSRRKYWLTVALLITVAVIVFYQYRLNGSVDYSIYYSLLKNVENGEECQIPKIDPYDETIKKYLKPGKQLICKELQPELTAVINGTIWINLNELTKSGYSLEAITCRKRCFWRTDSNDITLEYSEWSNLINGTKMACEFMETACWKQFPPLRIYTNLHHWISPKTDVINPAKASTHPSVILFVLDSISSSNWKRYLPKTLEILKDLYNSTIFEGFTKVGDNSFPNAAAFLTGKRVQTVGYESEMPIDMSDKFFDDWPIIWKDFKQKVGILVNSKANYSMLFRDM
;
A
#
# COMPACT_ATOMS: atom_id res chain seq x y z
N MET A 1 9.52 -4.93 -24.28
CA MET A 1 8.47 -5.96 -24.43
C MET A 1 7.66 -6.00 -23.15
N PRO A 2 6.36 -5.68 -23.14
CA PRO A 2 5.55 -5.88 -21.95
C PRO A 2 4.99 -7.30 -21.92
N ILE A 3 5.17 -7.95 -20.78
CA ILE A 3 4.58 -9.24 -20.41
C ILE A 3 3.13 -8.98 -20.03
N LEU A 4 2.20 -9.70 -20.69
CA LEU A 4 0.78 -9.71 -20.39
C LEU A 4 0.52 -10.39 -19.04
N TYR A 5 -0.05 -9.66 -18.08
CA TYR A 5 -0.79 -10.26 -16.98
C TYR A 5 -2.24 -10.51 -17.43
N SER A 6 -2.60 -11.79 -17.57
CA SER A 6 -3.97 -12.24 -17.79
C SER A 6 -4.77 -12.16 -16.49
N HIS A 7 -5.68 -11.20 -16.38
CA HIS A 7 -6.77 -11.29 -15.41
C HIS A 7 -7.77 -12.37 -15.89
N LEU A 8 -7.90 -13.43 -15.08
CA LEU A 8 -8.98 -14.40 -15.14
C LEU A 8 -10.31 -13.69 -14.87
N LEU A 9 -11.04 -13.33 -15.93
CA LEU A 9 -12.47 -13.08 -15.87
C LEU A 9 -13.17 -14.43 -16.02
N THR A 10 -13.81 -14.91 -14.96
CA THR A 10 -14.76 -16.02 -15.04
C THR A 10 -15.93 -15.61 -15.96
N PRO A 11 -16.27 -16.39 -17.00
CA PRO A 11 -17.30 -15.99 -17.94
C PRO A 11 -18.70 -16.10 -17.29
N ASN A 12 -19.46 -15.02 -17.39
CA ASN A 12 -20.87 -14.95 -17.04
C ASN A 12 -21.68 -15.92 -17.95
N PRO A 13 -22.40 -16.91 -17.42
CA PRO A 13 -23.02 -17.99 -18.20
C PRO A 13 -24.15 -17.54 -19.14
N THR A 14 -24.67 -16.32 -19.01
CA THR A 14 -25.67 -15.74 -19.92
C THR A 14 -25.04 -15.11 -21.17
N ALA A 15 -23.82 -14.57 -21.06
CA ALA A 15 -23.09 -14.00 -22.20
C ALA A 15 -22.61 -15.08 -23.19
N THR A 16 -22.33 -16.29 -22.70
CA THR A 16 -21.91 -17.42 -23.52
C THR A 16 -23.05 -17.98 -24.37
N SER A 17 -24.31 -17.95 -23.89
CA SER A 17 -25.45 -18.43 -24.68
C SER A 17 -25.82 -17.52 -25.84
N GLU A 18 -25.75 -16.20 -25.64
CA GLU A 18 -26.04 -15.22 -26.71
C GLU A 18 -24.94 -15.20 -27.78
N PHE A 19 -23.68 -15.34 -27.36
CA PHE A 19 -22.54 -15.42 -28.27
C PHE A 19 -22.59 -16.69 -29.14
N VAL A 20 -22.95 -17.84 -28.56
CA VAL A 20 -23.11 -19.10 -29.29
C VAL A 20 -24.32 -19.04 -30.25
N ALA A 21 -25.41 -18.36 -29.88
CA ALA A 21 -26.55 -18.13 -30.76
C ALA A 21 -26.20 -17.21 -31.94
N GLY A 22 -25.38 -16.17 -31.70
CA GLY A 22 -24.84 -15.29 -32.74
C GLY A 22 -23.93 -16.03 -33.73
N LEU A 23 -23.03 -16.88 -33.23
CA LEU A 23 -22.16 -17.72 -34.06
C LEU A 23 -22.93 -18.69 -34.95
N LYS A 24 -24.01 -19.31 -34.44
CA LYS A 24 -24.87 -20.20 -35.24
C LYS A 24 -25.58 -19.46 -36.37
N LYS A 25 -26.07 -18.22 -36.14
CA LYS A 25 -26.67 -17.39 -37.19
C LYS A 25 -25.65 -16.96 -38.26
N LEU A 26 -24.44 -16.61 -37.85
CA LEU A 26 -23.33 -16.30 -38.75
C LEU A 26 -22.93 -17.51 -39.61
N PHE A 27 -22.88 -18.71 -39.02
CA PHE A 27 -22.57 -19.95 -39.74
C PHE A 27 -23.63 -20.28 -40.79
N ALA A 28 -24.92 -20.08 -40.47
CA ALA A 28 -26.03 -20.29 -41.41
C ALA A 28 -26.04 -19.28 -42.58
N LEU A 29 -25.51 -18.07 -42.38
CA LEU A 29 -25.35 -17.07 -43.45
C LEU A 29 -24.19 -17.41 -44.40
N MET A 30 -23.20 -18.17 -43.94
CA MET A 30 -22.05 -18.62 -44.72
C MET A 30 -22.29 -19.90 -45.54
N THR A 31 -23.41 -20.60 -45.33
CA THR A 31 -23.80 -21.82 -46.10
C THR A 31 -24.78 -21.54 -47.25
N GLY A 32 -25.15 -20.27 -47.48
CA GLY A 32 -26.02 -19.85 -48.58
C GLY A 32 -25.33 -19.82 -49.97
N PRO A 33 -26.09 -19.51 -51.04
CA PRO A 33 -25.58 -19.51 -52.43
C PRO A 33 -24.33 -18.65 -52.61
N PHE A 34 -23.46 -19.07 -53.54
CA PHE A 34 -22.05 -18.68 -53.66
C PHE A 34 -21.76 -17.16 -53.60
N SER A 35 -22.66 -16.30 -54.09
CA SER A 35 -22.50 -14.83 -54.02
C SER A 35 -22.70 -14.27 -52.60
N ARG A 36 -23.62 -14.85 -51.82
CA ARG A 36 -23.93 -14.46 -50.44
C ARG A 36 -22.81 -14.87 -49.48
N ARG A 37 -22.17 -16.02 -49.74
CA ARG A 37 -21.01 -16.50 -48.98
C ARG A 37 -19.80 -15.59 -49.13
N LYS A 38 -19.51 -15.08 -50.34
CA LYS A 38 -18.43 -14.10 -50.55
C LYS A 38 -18.68 -12.81 -49.78
N TYR A 39 -19.91 -12.31 -49.78
CA TYR A 39 -20.28 -11.09 -49.03
C TYR A 39 -20.10 -11.24 -47.51
N TRP A 40 -20.54 -12.35 -46.92
CA TRP A 40 -20.37 -12.55 -45.47
C TRP A 40 -18.91 -12.80 -45.06
N LEU A 41 -18.13 -13.46 -45.93
CA LEU A 41 -16.68 -13.61 -45.70
C LEU A 41 -15.94 -12.28 -45.78
N THR A 42 -16.30 -11.38 -46.71
CA THR A 42 -15.69 -10.04 -46.78
C THR A 42 -16.08 -9.18 -45.59
N VAL A 43 -17.34 -9.23 -45.14
CA VAL A 43 -17.79 -8.52 -43.93
C VAL A 43 -17.06 -9.04 -42.69
N ALA A 44 -16.93 -10.36 -42.52
CA ALA A 44 -16.19 -10.94 -41.39
C ALA A 44 -14.70 -10.55 -41.39
N LEU A 45 -14.07 -10.52 -42.57
CA LEU A 45 -12.69 -10.04 -42.71
C LEU A 45 -12.55 -8.58 -42.29
N LEU A 46 -13.44 -7.69 -42.76
CA LEU A 46 -13.42 -6.27 -42.42
C LEU A 46 -13.62 -6.02 -40.92
N ILE A 47 -14.53 -6.76 -40.26
CA ILE A 47 -14.73 -6.67 -38.81
C ILE A 47 -13.46 -7.14 -38.07
N THR A 48 -12.86 -8.24 -38.51
CA THR A 48 -11.64 -8.77 -37.88
C THR A 48 -10.48 -7.78 -38.00
N VAL A 49 -10.29 -7.17 -39.18
CA VAL A 49 -9.30 -6.12 -39.40
C VAL A 49 -9.58 -4.89 -38.53
N ALA A 50 -10.83 -4.44 -38.44
CA ALA A 50 -11.21 -3.32 -37.60
C ALA A 50 -10.93 -3.58 -36.11
N VAL A 51 -11.21 -4.80 -35.62
CA VAL A 51 -10.89 -5.21 -34.25
C VAL A 51 -9.37 -5.26 -34.03
N ILE A 52 -8.60 -5.80 -34.97
CA ILE A 52 -7.13 -5.80 -34.89
C ILE A 52 -6.60 -4.36 -34.86
N VAL A 53 -7.08 -3.47 -35.72
CA VAL A 53 -6.68 -2.07 -35.77
C VAL A 53 -7.06 -1.34 -34.48
N PHE A 54 -8.26 -1.57 -33.94
CA PHE A 54 -8.68 -0.99 -32.66
C PHE A 54 -7.81 -1.51 -31.50
N TYR A 55 -7.50 -2.81 -31.49
CA TYR A 55 -6.64 -3.41 -30.48
C TYR A 55 -5.20 -2.89 -30.58
N GLN A 56 -4.67 -2.80 -31.80
CA GLN A 56 -3.37 -2.16 -32.10
C GLN A 56 -3.37 -0.70 -31.65
N TYR A 57 -4.42 0.08 -31.92
CA TYR A 57 -4.54 1.48 -31.49
C TYR A 57 -4.62 1.62 -29.97
N ARG A 58 -5.32 0.71 -29.28
CA ARG A 58 -5.38 0.70 -27.80
C ARG A 58 -4.06 0.27 -27.17
N LEU A 59 -3.34 -0.67 -27.78
CA LEU A 59 -1.97 -1.03 -27.37
C LEU A 59 -0.97 0.09 -27.69
N ASN A 60 -1.12 0.76 -28.83
CA ASN A 60 -0.39 1.97 -29.23
C ASN A 60 -1.01 3.25 -28.69
N GLY A 61 -1.85 3.16 -27.64
CA GLY A 61 -2.14 4.26 -26.73
C GLY A 61 -0.85 4.65 -26.01
N SER A 62 0.08 5.17 -26.81
CA SER A 62 1.39 5.60 -26.45
C SER A 62 1.17 6.79 -25.54
N VAL A 63 1.57 6.62 -24.29
CA VAL A 63 1.97 7.78 -23.49
C VAL A 63 2.92 8.55 -24.39
N ASP A 64 2.55 9.78 -24.75
CA ASP A 64 3.33 10.59 -25.66
C ASP A 64 4.64 10.99 -24.95
N TYR A 65 5.61 10.09 -25.03
CA TYR A 65 6.94 10.30 -24.49
C TYR A 65 7.64 11.45 -25.21
N SER A 66 7.15 11.97 -26.34
CA SER A 66 7.76 13.13 -26.98
C SER A 66 7.70 14.37 -26.09
N ILE A 67 6.67 14.52 -25.25
CA ILE A 67 6.59 15.58 -24.25
C ILE A 67 7.63 15.36 -23.15
N TYR A 68 7.76 14.12 -22.66
CA TYR A 68 8.78 13.78 -21.66
C TYR A 68 10.21 13.97 -22.21
N TYR A 69 10.47 13.48 -23.42
CA TYR A 69 11.75 13.65 -24.09
C TYR A 69 12.01 15.09 -24.48
N SER A 70 11.01 15.91 -24.83
CA SER A 70 11.21 17.34 -25.10
C SER A 70 11.48 18.15 -23.82
N LEU A 71 10.88 17.78 -22.68
CA LEU A 71 11.26 18.31 -21.37
C LEU A 71 12.70 17.94 -21.01
N LEU A 72 13.16 16.74 -21.39
CA LEU A 72 14.56 16.31 -21.22
C LEU A 72 15.52 16.90 -22.26
N LYS A 73 15.06 17.23 -23.47
CA LYS A 73 15.89 17.73 -24.57
C LYS A 73 16.40 19.15 -24.33
N ASN A 74 15.76 19.89 -23.43
CA ASN A 74 16.30 21.16 -22.92
C ASN A 74 17.52 20.96 -21.99
N VAL A 75 17.90 19.71 -21.73
CA VAL A 75 19.14 19.32 -21.06
C VAL A 75 20.16 18.90 -22.14
N GLU A 76 20.60 19.83 -22.99
CA GLU A 76 21.65 19.58 -23.99
C GLU A 76 22.96 20.31 -23.65
N ASN A 77 24.05 19.52 -23.71
CA ASN A 77 25.47 19.89 -23.87
C ASN A 77 26.24 20.51 -22.68
N GLY A 78 26.27 19.82 -21.54
CA GLY A 78 27.34 19.97 -20.55
C GLY A 78 27.97 18.60 -20.24
N GLU A 79 29.26 18.57 -19.86
CA GLU A 79 29.94 17.35 -19.38
C GLU A 79 29.35 16.81 -18.06
N GLU A 80 28.47 17.59 -17.42
CA GLU A 80 27.83 17.29 -16.14
C GLU A 80 26.35 16.89 -16.30
N CYS A 81 25.92 15.92 -15.49
CA CYS A 81 24.52 15.53 -15.39
C CYS A 81 23.69 16.64 -14.71
N GLN A 82 22.91 17.37 -15.50
CA GLN A 82 22.01 18.39 -15.00
C GLN A 82 20.65 17.78 -14.67
N ILE A 83 20.28 17.80 -13.38
CA ILE A 83 18.97 17.30 -12.92
C ILE A 83 17.89 18.31 -13.33
N PRO A 84 16.85 17.90 -14.07
CA PRO A 84 15.81 18.83 -14.52
C PRO A 84 15.01 19.36 -13.34
N LYS A 85 14.82 20.68 -13.29
CA LYS A 85 13.99 21.34 -12.29
C LYS A 85 12.53 21.35 -12.74
N ILE A 86 11.76 20.39 -12.27
CA ILE A 86 10.33 20.25 -12.57
C ILE A 86 9.52 21.18 -11.66
N ASP A 87 8.68 22.05 -12.24
CA ASP A 87 7.71 22.86 -11.50
C ASP A 87 6.52 21.99 -11.05
N PRO A 88 6.27 21.81 -9.73
CA PRO A 88 5.09 21.10 -9.25
C PRO A 88 3.76 21.78 -9.61
N TYR A 89 3.74 23.02 -10.09
CA TYR A 89 2.52 23.73 -10.46
C TYR A 89 2.49 24.17 -11.92
N ASP A 90 3.25 23.49 -12.79
CA ASP A 90 3.33 23.77 -14.21
C ASP A 90 1.93 23.87 -14.87
N GLU A 91 1.74 24.86 -15.75
CA GLU A 91 0.48 25.15 -16.44
C GLU A 91 -0.09 23.92 -17.16
N THR A 92 0.76 23.07 -17.72
CA THR A 92 0.37 21.87 -18.48
C THR A 92 -0.40 20.87 -17.62
N ILE A 93 -0.15 20.84 -16.31
CA ILE A 93 -0.78 19.90 -15.37
C ILE A 93 -1.86 20.51 -14.50
N LYS A 94 -2.00 21.85 -14.45
CA LYS A 94 -2.96 22.52 -13.54
C LYS A 94 -4.38 22.00 -13.68
N LYS A 95 -4.82 21.68 -14.89
CA LYS A 95 -6.15 21.07 -15.16
C LYS A 95 -6.39 19.72 -14.47
N TYR A 96 -5.32 19.00 -14.10
CA TYR A 96 -5.39 17.72 -13.38
C TYR A 96 -5.28 17.90 -11.87
N LEU A 97 -4.83 19.07 -11.39
CA LEU A 97 -4.72 19.36 -9.97
C LEU A 97 -6.11 19.71 -9.43
N LYS A 98 -6.63 18.87 -8.54
CA LYS A 98 -7.89 19.13 -7.84
C LYS A 98 -7.60 19.26 -6.35
N PRO A 99 -8.00 20.36 -5.69
CA PRO A 99 -7.85 20.46 -4.25
C PRO A 99 -8.63 19.32 -3.59
N GLY A 100 -7.96 18.61 -2.68
CA GLY A 100 -8.63 17.61 -1.86
C GLY A 100 -9.67 18.29 -0.97
N LYS A 101 -10.78 17.61 -0.71
CA LYS A 101 -11.70 18.05 0.34
C LYS A 101 -10.99 17.93 1.68
N GLN A 102 -11.20 18.91 2.55
CA GLN A 102 -10.72 18.81 3.92
C GLN A 102 -11.28 17.52 4.55
N LEU A 103 -10.40 16.74 5.16
CA LEU A 103 -10.79 15.58 5.95
C LEU A 103 -11.46 16.08 7.23
N ILE A 104 -12.79 16.00 7.26
CA ILE A 104 -13.59 16.24 8.47
C ILE A 104 -13.82 14.87 9.09
N CYS A 105 -12.94 14.49 10.02
CA CYS A 105 -13.09 13.25 10.78
C CYS A 105 -14.22 13.44 11.80
N LYS A 106 -15.36 12.77 11.59
CA LYS A 106 -16.41 12.69 12.61
C LYS A 106 -15.98 11.67 13.66
N GLU A 107 -16.23 11.98 14.92
CA GLU A 107 -16.11 11.01 15.99
C GLU A 107 -17.21 9.95 15.82
N LEU A 108 -16.83 8.74 15.41
CA LEU A 108 -17.75 7.63 15.17
C LEU A 108 -18.08 6.86 16.45
N GLN A 109 -17.14 6.85 17.40
CA GLN A 109 -17.29 6.22 18.70
C GLN A 109 -16.35 6.87 19.73
N PRO A 110 -16.70 6.84 21.03
CA PRO A 110 -15.83 7.33 22.10
C PRO A 110 -14.62 6.41 22.31
N GLU A 111 -13.49 6.97 22.74
CA GLU A 111 -12.28 6.21 23.05
C GLU A 111 -12.33 5.62 24.48
N LEU A 112 -13.10 4.55 24.65
CA LEU A 112 -13.30 3.92 25.98
C LEU A 112 -12.07 3.17 26.50
N THR A 113 -11.14 2.80 25.63
CA THR A 113 -9.90 2.13 25.99
C THR A 113 -8.73 2.81 25.30
N ALA A 114 -7.60 2.94 26.00
CA ALA A 114 -6.40 3.61 25.49
C ALA A 114 -5.13 2.89 25.98
N VAL A 115 -4.10 2.84 25.14
CA VAL A 115 -2.78 2.31 25.53
C VAL A 115 -1.83 3.47 25.84
N ILE A 116 -1.31 3.46 27.06
CA ILE A 116 -0.33 4.44 27.55
C ILE A 116 0.89 3.67 28.04
N ASN A 117 2.04 3.90 27.43
CA ASN A 117 3.31 3.24 27.77
C ASN A 117 3.20 1.71 27.87
N GLY A 118 2.57 1.08 26.88
CA GLY A 118 2.37 -0.37 26.83
C GLY A 118 1.41 -0.92 27.88
N THR A 119 0.63 -0.07 28.51
CA THR A 119 -0.39 -0.46 29.49
C THR A 119 -1.76 -0.06 28.96
N ILE A 120 -2.70 -1.01 28.94
CA ILE A 120 -4.08 -0.75 28.50
C ILE A 120 -4.92 -0.24 29.67
N TRP A 121 -5.63 0.85 29.42
CA TRP A 121 -6.48 1.54 30.39
C TRP A 121 -7.92 1.64 29.87
N ILE A 122 -8.87 1.64 30.80
CA ILE A 122 -10.26 1.99 30.55
C ILE A 122 -10.40 3.48 30.88
N ASN A 123 -10.86 4.25 29.91
CA ASN A 123 -11.11 5.68 30.06
C ASN A 123 -12.44 5.90 30.79
N LEU A 124 -12.39 5.97 32.11
CA LEU A 124 -13.58 6.13 32.96
C LEU A 124 -14.36 7.43 32.67
N ASN A 125 -13.67 8.48 32.23
CA ASN A 125 -14.31 9.75 31.88
C ASN A 125 -15.18 9.60 30.63
N GLU A 126 -14.62 9.01 29.56
CA GLU A 126 -15.37 8.76 28.33
C GLU A 126 -16.46 7.72 28.53
N LEU A 127 -16.22 6.73 29.40
CA LEU A 127 -17.24 5.76 29.79
C LEU A 127 -18.45 6.44 30.45
N THR A 128 -18.20 7.31 31.42
CA THR A 128 -19.25 8.06 32.13
C THR A 128 -20.00 9.00 31.19
N LYS A 129 -19.28 9.73 30.32
CA LYS A 129 -19.89 10.59 29.28
C LYS A 129 -20.78 9.81 28.32
N SER A 130 -20.42 8.56 28.04
CA SER A 130 -21.18 7.63 27.20
C SER A 130 -22.40 7.03 27.92
N GLY A 131 -22.65 7.40 29.18
CA GLY A 131 -23.79 6.93 29.97
C GLY A 131 -23.60 5.53 30.56
N TYR A 132 -22.36 5.05 30.69
CA TYR A 132 -22.04 3.73 31.22
C TYR A 132 -21.25 3.81 32.53
N SER A 133 -21.49 2.87 33.43
CA SER A 133 -20.65 2.62 34.60
C SER A 133 -19.83 1.35 34.39
N LEU A 134 -18.69 1.25 35.09
CA LEU A 134 -17.82 0.07 35.00
C LEU A 134 -18.52 -1.22 35.49
N GLU A 135 -19.48 -1.09 36.40
CA GLU A 135 -20.26 -2.20 36.95
C GLU A 135 -21.33 -2.71 35.98
N ALA A 136 -21.84 -1.85 35.09
CA ALA A 136 -22.91 -2.20 34.13
C ALA A 136 -22.38 -2.85 32.85
N ILE A 137 -21.05 -2.85 32.66
CA ILE A 137 -20.41 -3.37 31.47
C ILE A 137 -19.37 -4.43 31.81
N THR A 138 -19.07 -5.26 30.83
CA THR A 138 -17.96 -6.21 30.88
C THR A 138 -17.06 -5.91 29.70
N CYS A 139 -15.82 -5.50 29.96
CA CYS A 139 -14.81 -5.33 28.92
C CYS A 139 -13.89 -6.55 28.85
N ARG A 140 -13.59 -6.99 27.63
CA ARG A 140 -12.65 -8.08 27.35
C ARG A 140 -11.62 -7.64 26.34
N LYS A 141 -10.52 -8.37 26.32
CA LYS A 141 -9.41 -8.21 25.39
C LYS A 141 -8.98 -9.55 24.80
N ARG A 142 -8.41 -9.51 23.61
CA ARG A 142 -7.68 -10.63 23.01
C ARG A 142 -6.55 -10.11 22.15
N CYS A 143 -5.48 -10.88 22.05
CA CYS A 143 -4.41 -10.61 21.11
C CYS A 143 -4.77 -11.15 19.73
N PHE A 144 -4.21 -10.56 18.69
CA PHE A 144 -4.30 -11.10 17.34
C PHE A 144 -2.99 -10.92 16.60
N TRP A 145 -2.71 -11.80 15.65
CA TRP A 145 -1.52 -11.77 14.82
C TRP A 145 -1.86 -12.30 13.43
N ARG A 146 -1.01 -11.99 12.45
CA ARG A 146 -1.12 -12.52 11.10
C ARG A 146 -0.61 -13.95 11.08
N THR A 147 -1.23 -14.80 10.26
CA THR A 147 -0.70 -16.13 9.98
C THR A 147 0.49 -16.04 9.04
N ASP A 148 1.49 -16.89 9.21
CA ASP A 148 2.69 -16.89 8.36
C ASP A 148 2.40 -17.26 6.89
N SER A 149 1.24 -17.87 6.61
CA SER A 149 0.87 -18.41 5.30
C SER A 149 0.26 -17.40 4.33
N ASN A 150 -0.32 -16.29 4.81
CA ASN A 150 -0.91 -15.28 3.92
C ASN A 150 -1.11 -13.90 4.59
N ASP A 151 -1.40 -12.91 3.75
CA ASP A 151 -1.51 -11.50 4.14
C ASP A 151 -2.90 -11.07 4.64
N ILE A 152 -3.86 -11.98 4.73
CA ILE A 152 -5.29 -11.65 4.91
C ILE A 152 -5.89 -12.32 6.15
N THR A 153 -5.31 -13.45 6.58
CA THR A 153 -5.81 -14.25 7.69
C THR A 153 -5.19 -13.80 9.00
N LEU A 154 -6.06 -13.61 9.99
CA LEU A 154 -5.69 -13.26 11.37
C LEU A 154 -6.04 -14.42 12.28
N GLU A 155 -5.11 -14.76 13.16
CA GLU A 155 -5.32 -15.62 14.30
C GLU A 155 -5.57 -14.79 15.55
N TYR A 156 -6.40 -15.33 16.44
CA TYR A 156 -6.86 -14.64 17.64
C TYR A 156 -6.63 -15.53 18.85
N SER A 157 -6.17 -14.93 19.94
CA SER A 157 -6.23 -15.59 21.24
C SER A 157 -7.67 -15.69 21.74
N GLU A 158 -7.87 -16.54 22.74
CA GLU A 158 -9.10 -16.53 23.53
C GLU A 158 -9.34 -15.16 24.18
N TRP A 159 -10.63 -14.84 24.34
CA TRP A 159 -11.04 -13.65 25.07
C TRP A 159 -10.72 -13.77 26.55
N SER A 160 -10.12 -12.73 27.11
CA SER A 160 -9.86 -12.60 28.54
C SER A 160 -10.42 -11.28 29.07
N ASN A 161 -10.73 -11.21 30.36
CA ASN A 161 -11.25 -9.97 30.95
C ASN A 161 -10.20 -8.85 30.83
N LEU A 162 -10.66 -7.65 30.47
CA LEU A 162 -9.82 -6.47 30.44
C LEU A 162 -9.73 -5.90 31.86
N ILE A 163 -8.58 -6.09 32.50
CA ILE A 163 -8.28 -5.48 33.81
C ILE A 163 -7.62 -4.12 33.55
N ASN A 164 -8.16 -3.07 34.15
CA ASN A 164 -7.65 -1.71 34.01
C ASN A 164 -6.19 -1.61 34.50
N GLY A 165 -5.28 -1.03 33.70
CA GLY A 165 -3.87 -0.91 34.07
C GLY A 165 -3.03 -2.17 33.78
N THR A 166 -3.49 -3.07 32.91
CA THR A 166 -2.75 -4.27 32.55
C THR A 166 -1.69 -3.98 31.47
N LYS A 167 -0.48 -4.53 31.62
CA LYS A 167 0.53 -4.47 30.56
C LYS A 167 0.10 -5.27 29.33
N MET A 168 0.34 -4.69 28.17
CA MET A 168 0.06 -5.31 26.88
C MET A 168 1.13 -6.37 26.59
N ALA A 169 0.69 -7.62 26.46
CA ALA A 169 1.59 -8.77 26.27
C ALA A 169 1.86 -9.09 24.78
N CYS A 170 1.18 -8.42 23.86
CA CYS A 170 1.24 -8.64 22.43
C CYS A 170 1.32 -7.30 21.69
N GLU A 171 1.71 -7.31 20.41
CA GLU A 171 1.84 -6.07 19.64
C GLU A 171 0.51 -5.51 19.15
N PHE A 172 -0.47 -6.38 18.92
CA PHE A 172 -1.81 -6.02 18.47
C PHE A 172 -2.87 -6.66 19.37
N MET A 173 -3.80 -5.83 19.84
CA MET A 173 -4.82 -6.22 20.80
C MET A 173 -6.18 -5.68 20.38
N GLU A 174 -7.18 -6.54 20.34
CA GLU A 174 -8.57 -6.14 20.25
C GLU A 174 -9.16 -6.01 21.65
N THR A 175 -9.90 -4.93 21.87
CA THR A 175 -10.69 -4.70 23.07
C THR A 175 -12.14 -4.51 22.69
N ALA A 176 -13.06 -5.07 23.47
CA ALA A 176 -14.49 -4.88 23.27
C ALA A 176 -15.20 -4.82 24.63
N CYS A 177 -16.30 -4.08 24.68
CA CYS A 177 -17.12 -3.98 25.88
C CYS A 177 -18.58 -4.30 25.58
N TRP A 178 -19.22 -5.02 26.49
CA TRP A 178 -20.61 -5.44 26.40
C TRP A 178 -21.40 -4.92 27.59
N LYS A 179 -22.66 -4.54 27.35
CA LYS A 179 -23.64 -4.44 28.44
C LYS A 179 -23.90 -5.83 29.02
N GLN A 180 -24.15 -5.89 30.33
CA GLN A 180 -24.52 -7.17 30.96
C GLN A 180 -25.96 -7.57 30.62
N PHE A 181 -26.89 -6.61 30.62
CA PHE A 181 -28.29 -6.86 30.29
C PHE A 181 -28.97 -5.64 29.64
N PRO A 182 -29.62 -5.80 28.47
CA PRO A 182 -29.45 -6.93 27.55
C PRO A 182 -28.01 -6.99 27.02
N PRO A 183 -27.47 -8.19 26.72
CA PRO A 183 -26.11 -8.33 26.21
C PRO A 183 -25.99 -7.68 24.84
N LEU A 184 -25.26 -6.57 24.78
CA LEU A 184 -25.03 -5.81 23.56
C LEU A 184 -23.58 -5.34 23.54
N ARG A 185 -22.87 -5.59 22.42
CA ARG A 185 -21.52 -5.06 22.19
C ARG A 185 -21.66 -3.57 21.88
N ILE A 186 -21.17 -2.73 22.79
CA ILE A 186 -21.31 -1.27 22.72
C ILE A 186 -20.04 -0.57 22.23
N TYR A 187 -18.92 -1.29 22.21
CA TYR A 187 -17.61 -0.73 21.88
C TYR A 187 -16.68 -1.82 21.37
N THR A 188 -15.88 -1.46 20.38
CA THR A 188 -14.74 -2.26 19.91
C THR A 188 -13.61 -1.32 19.48
N ASN A 189 -12.38 -1.68 19.81
CA ASN A 189 -11.20 -0.94 19.38
C ASN A 189 -9.98 -1.84 19.25
N LEU A 190 -9.10 -1.48 18.33
CA LEU A 190 -7.86 -2.16 18.01
C LEU A 190 -6.70 -1.30 18.48
N HIS A 191 -5.91 -1.85 19.39
CA HIS A 191 -4.73 -1.22 19.95
C HIS A 191 -3.47 -1.84 19.37
N HIS A 192 -2.46 -1.01 19.17
CA HIS A 192 -1.13 -1.47 18.84
C HIS A 192 -0.13 -0.93 19.86
N TRP A 193 0.88 -1.71 20.19
CA TRP A 193 1.99 -1.32 21.05
C TRP A 193 3.25 -2.02 20.60
N ILE A 194 4.31 -1.24 20.42
CA ILE A 194 5.58 -1.81 20.04
C ILE A 194 6.37 -2.08 21.32
N SER A 195 6.46 -3.35 21.69
CA SER A 195 7.21 -3.76 22.88
C SER A 195 8.71 -3.67 22.60
N PRO A 196 9.48 -2.92 23.41
CA PRO A 196 10.94 -2.92 23.29
C PRO A 196 11.48 -4.34 23.50
N LYS A 197 12.23 -4.85 22.52
CA LYS A 197 12.90 -6.15 22.65
C LYS A 197 14.10 -5.99 23.59
N THR A 198 13.95 -6.44 24.83
CA THR A 198 14.94 -6.31 25.92
C THR A 198 16.24 -7.07 25.65
N ASP A 199 16.19 -8.13 24.84
CA ASP A 199 17.33 -9.03 24.60
C ASP A 199 18.44 -8.42 23.74
N VAL A 200 18.25 -7.20 23.25
CA VAL A 200 19.15 -6.58 22.29
C VAL A 200 19.84 -5.33 22.87
N ILE A 201 19.26 -4.71 23.91
CA ILE A 201 19.76 -3.46 24.49
C ILE A 201 21.06 -3.75 25.25
N ASN A 202 22.21 -3.53 24.61
CA ASN A 202 23.46 -3.33 25.33
C ASN A 202 23.58 -1.82 25.63
N PRO A 203 23.30 -1.37 26.87
CA PRO A 203 23.26 0.06 27.19
C PRO A 203 24.60 0.76 26.90
N ALA A 204 25.70 0.03 27.00
CA ALA A 204 27.05 0.53 26.73
C ALA A 204 27.31 0.81 25.24
N LYS A 205 26.57 0.18 24.31
CA LYS A 205 26.67 0.45 22.85
C LYS A 205 25.64 1.46 22.37
N ALA A 206 24.51 1.59 23.07
CA ALA A 206 23.43 2.48 22.69
C ALA A 206 23.78 3.98 22.88
N SER A 207 24.66 4.33 23.83
CA SER A 207 24.96 5.75 24.11
C SER A 207 25.90 6.42 23.12
N THR A 208 26.60 5.66 22.28
CA THR A 208 27.61 6.20 21.34
C THR A 208 27.09 6.44 19.92
N HIS A 209 25.89 5.96 19.60
CA HIS A 209 25.31 6.05 18.26
C HIS A 209 24.02 6.88 18.27
N PRO A 210 23.77 7.71 17.24
CA PRO A 210 22.51 8.44 17.12
C PRO A 210 21.34 7.47 16.91
N SER A 211 20.18 7.84 17.45
CA SER A 211 18.93 7.15 17.14
C SER A 211 18.50 7.47 15.71
N VAL A 212 18.03 6.46 14.97
CA VAL A 212 17.57 6.60 13.58
C VAL A 212 16.09 6.24 13.50
N ILE A 213 15.29 7.12 12.90
CA ILE A 213 13.88 6.86 12.57
C ILE A 213 13.74 6.90 11.05
N LEU A 214 13.15 5.84 10.49
CA LEU A 214 12.90 5.73 9.06
C LEU A 214 11.39 5.85 8.80
N PHE A 215 10.99 6.90 8.08
CA PHE A 215 9.64 7.06 7.56
C PHE A 215 9.62 6.70 6.06
N VAL A 216 8.78 5.73 5.70
CA VAL A 216 8.58 5.33 4.30
C VAL A 216 7.15 5.69 3.91
N LEU A 217 7.02 6.43 2.80
CA LEU A 217 5.73 6.82 2.24
C LEU A 217 5.54 6.15 0.88
N ASP A 218 4.46 5.39 0.71
CA ASP A 218 4.10 4.73 -0.54
C ASP A 218 2.69 5.19 -0.99
N SER A 219 2.42 5.56 -2.25
CA SER A 219 3.29 5.85 -3.39
C SER A 219 3.25 7.35 -3.71
N ILE A 220 4.31 8.10 -3.43
CA ILE A 220 4.36 9.56 -3.65
C ILE A 220 5.50 9.97 -4.59
N SER A 221 5.24 10.94 -5.47
CA SER A 221 6.27 11.59 -6.30
C SER A 221 6.78 12.87 -5.65
N SER A 222 7.98 13.32 -6.01
CA SER A 222 8.55 14.59 -5.51
C SER A 222 7.59 15.77 -5.72
N SER A 223 6.95 15.88 -6.89
CA SER A 223 5.97 16.93 -7.15
C SER A 223 4.70 16.79 -6.30
N ASN A 224 4.18 15.57 -6.08
CA ASN A 224 3.02 15.35 -5.21
C ASN A 224 3.33 15.67 -3.75
N TRP A 225 4.51 15.31 -3.27
CA TRP A 225 5.01 15.65 -1.94
C TRP A 225 4.98 17.16 -1.71
N LYS A 226 5.50 17.96 -2.65
CA LYS A 226 5.51 19.43 -2.56
C LYS A 226 4.10 20.03 -2.53
N ARG A 227 3.15 19.41 -3.25
CA ARG A 227 1.76 19.88 -3.35
C ARG A 227 0.90 19.51 -2.14
N TYR A 228 0.96 18.24 -1.71
CA TYR A 228 -0.02 17.67 -0.78
C TYR A 228 0.52 17.49 0.64
N LEU A 229 1.83 17.61 0.85
CA LEU A 229 2.45 17.58 2.18
C LEU A 229 3.24 18.87 2.49
N PRO A 230 2.69 20.08 2.24
CA PRO A 230 3.44 21.33 2.41
C PRO A 230 3.85 21.57 3.87
N LYS A 231 3.00 21.19 4.84
CA LYS A 231 3.32 21.30 6.27
C LYS A 231 4.49 20.39 6.68
N THR A 232 4.55 19.18 6.13
CA THR A 232 5.68 18.26 6.36
C THR A 232 6.96 18.82 5.78
N LEU A 233 6.89 19.41 4.58
CA LEU A 233 8.04 20.05 3.93
C LEU A 233 8.55 21.24 4.74
N GLU A 234 7.66 22.10 5.23
CA GLU A 234 7.97 23.24 6.10
C GLU A 234 8.66 22.78 7.39
N ILE A 235 8.07 21.80 8.10
CA ILE A 235 8.67 21.22 9.31
C ILE A 235 10.08 20.69 9.04
N LEU A 236 10.27 19.94 7.95
CA LEU A 236 11.58 19.34 7.67
C LEU A 236 12.64 20.39 7.31
N LYS A 237 12.27 21.43 6.56
CA LYS A 237 13.18 22.51 6.21
C LYS A 237 13.47 23.43 7.38
N ASP A 238 12.44 23.92 8.04
CA ASP A 238 12.55 25.07 8.93
C ASP A 238 12.82 24.64 10.37
N LEU A 239 12.19 23.55 10.82
CA LEU A 239 12.38 23.05 12.19
C LEU A 239 13.57 22.09 12.30
N TYR A 240 13.71 21.18 11.34
CA TYR A 240 14.74 20.13 11.40
C TYR A 240 16.00 20.43 10.56
N ASN A 241 16.00 21.50 9.76
CA ASN A 241 17.10 21.83 8.84
C ASN A 241 17.54 20.63 7.99
N SER A 242 16.56 19.89 7.47
CA SER A 242 16.78 18.62 6.76
C SER A 242 17.31 18.85 5.36
N THR A 243 18.21 17.97 4.92
CA THR A 243 18.67 17.93 3.52
C THR A 243 17.66 17.23 2.63
N ILE A 244 17.17 17.93 1.61
CA ILE A 244 16.27 17.36 0.60
C ILE A 244 17.06 16.96 -0.63
N PHE A 245 17.02 15.67 -0.97
CA PHE A 245 17.66 15.13 -2.17
C PHE A 245 16.75 15.33 -3.40
N GLU A 246 16.83 16.51 -4.04
CA GLU A 246 15.98 16.87 -5.18
C GLU A 246 16.17 15.97 -6.42
N GLY A 247 17.32 15.31 -6.55
CA GLY A 247 17.63 14.34 -7.61
C GLY A 247 17.37 12.88 -7.26
N PHE A 248 16.81 12.59 -6.07
CA PHE A 248 16.59 11.21 -5.65
C PHE A 248 15.56 10.53 -6.56
N THR A 249 15.97 9.41 -7.15
CA THR A 249 15.17 8.68 -8.14
C THR A 249 14.99 7.23 -7.70
N LYS A 250 13.82 6.67 -8.01
CA LYS A 250 13.49 5.26 -7.79
C LYS A 250 14.34 4.37 -8.72
N VAL A 251 14.77 3.20 -8.24
CA VAL A 251 15.53 2.22 -9.04
C VAL A 251 14.64 1.31 -9.88
N GLY A 252 13.37 1.17 -9.51
CA GLY A 252 12.42 0.30 -10.21
C GLY A 252 11.03 0.90 -10.21
N ASP A 253 10.13 0.29 -10.99
CA ASP A 253 8.80 0.87 -11.17
C ASP A 253 7.87 0.68 -9.98
N ASN A 254 7.96 -0.48 -9.34
CA ASN A 254 7.12 -0.90 -8.22
C ASN A 254 7.80 -0.65 -6.86
N SER A 255 7.04 -0.71 -5.77
CA SER A 255 7.58 -0.52 -4.41
C SER A 255 8.61 -1.59 -4.02
N PHE A 256 8.41 -2.84 -4.44
CA PHE A 256 9.31 -3.97 -4.14
C PHE A 256 10.78 -3.74 -4.56
N PRO A 257 11.12 -3.49 -5.83
CA PRO A 257 12.52 -3.30 -6.24
C PRO A 257 13.17 -2.08 -5.57
N ASN A 258 12.38 -1.04 -5.29
CA ASN A 258 12.86 0.15 -4.59
C ASN A 258 13.18 -0.12 -3.12
N ALA A 259 12.28 -0.81 -2.41
CA ALA A 259 12.51 -1.23 -1.04
C ALA A 259 13.70 -2.19 -0.95
N ALA A 260 13.80 -3.15 -1.87
CA ALA A 260 14.94 -4.07 -1.94
C ALA A 260 16.26 -3.31 -2.04
N ALA A 261 16.41 -2.44 -3.04
CA ALA A 261 17.64 -1.69 -3.23
C ALA A 261 17.97 -0.74 -2.06
N PHE A 262 16.97 -0.04 -1.53
CA PHE A 262 17.17 0.87 -0.40
C PHE A 262 17.62 0.11 0.86
N LEU A 263 17.06 -1.07 1.12
CA LEU A 263 17.26 -1.80 2.35
C LEU A 263 18.46 -2.75 2.31
N THR A 264 18.86 -3.26 1.14
CA THR A 264 19.98 -4.21 1.00
C THR A 264 21.16 -3.65 0.22
N GLY A 265 21.00 -2.54 -0.49
CA GLY A 265 21.99 -2.04 -1.45
C GLY A 265 22.12 -2.90 -2.71
N LYS A 266 21.18 -3.84 -2.97
CA LYS A 266 21.21 -4.76 -4.11
C LYS A 266 20.10 -4.48 -5.11
N ARG A 267 20.41 -4.60 -6.40
CA ARG A 267 19.42 -4.45 -7.48
C ARG A 267 18.53 -5.69 -7.61
N VAL A 268 17.23 -5.46 -7.74
CA VAL A 268 16.22 -6.49 -8.06
C VAL A 268 15.26 -5.91 -9.07
N GLN A 269 14.95 -6.66 -10.14
CA GLN A 269 13.98 -6.25 -11.17
C GLN A 269 14.22 -4.83 -11.72
N THR A 270 15.49 -4.40 -11.82
CA THR A 270 15.89 -3.10 -12.34
C THR A 270 15.95 -3.17 -13.87
N VAL A 271 15.23 -2.28 -14.55
CA VAL A 271 15.16 -2.28 -16.03
C VAL A 271 16.56 -2.06 -16.62
N GLY A 272 16.98 -2.97 -17.51
CA GLY A 272 18.28 -2.89 -18.18
C GLY A 272 19.47 -3.45 -17.38
N TYR A 273 19.23 -4.00 -16.18
CA TYR A 273 20.28 -4.58 -15.34
C TYR A 273 19.88 -5.97 -14.86
N GLU A 274 20.87 -6.85 -14.69
CA GLU A 274 20.65 -8.15 -14.04
C GLU A 274 20.34 -7.97 -12.55
N SER A 275 19.48 -8.84 -12.02
CA SER A 275 19.13 -8.85 -10.60
C SER A 275 20.25 -9.51 -9.79
N GLU A 276 20.66 -8.88 -8.69
CA GLU A 276 21.68 -9.39 -7.78
C GLU A 276 21.10 -10.29 -6.67
N MET A 277 19.77 -10.36 -6.56
CA MET A 277 19.06 -11.21 -5.60
C MET A 277 17.97 -12.02 -6.31
N PRO A 278 17.47 -13.11 -5.69
CA PRO A 278 16.41 -13.93 -6.26
C PRO A 278 15.18 -13.08 -6.62
N ILE A 279 14.69 -13.28 -7.85
CA ILE A 279 13.47 -12.63 -8.34
C ILE A 279 12.24 -13.38 -7.82
N ASP A 280 12.33 -14.71 -7.75
CA ASP A 280 11.27 -15.56 -7.22
C ASP A 280 11.37 -15.65 -5.69
N MET A 281 10.33 -15.16 -5.04
CA MET A 281 10.16 -15.09 -3.60
C MET A 281 8.85 -15.75 -3.16
N SER A 282 8.20 -16.56 -4.01
CA SER A 282 6.90 -17.19 -3.71
C SER A 282 6.90 -17.96 -2.39
N ASP A 283 8.02 -18.62 -2.09
CA ASP A 283 8.19 -19.49 -0.91
C ASP A 283 9.29 -18.99 0.04
N LYS A 284 9.71 -17.72 -0.08
CA LYS A 284 10.81 -17.15 0.70
C LYS A 284 10.43 -15.84 1.35
N PHE A 285 10.81 -15.69 2.61
CA PHE A 285 10.69 -14.43 3.34
C PHE A 285 11.94 -13.57 3.14
N PHE A 286 11.80 -12.26 3.39
CA PHE A 286 12.92 -11.32 3.40
C PHE A 286 13.92 -11.56 4.53
N ASP A 287 13.62 -12.46 5.46
CA ASP A 287 14.42 -12.70 6.66
C ASP A 287 15.82 -13.23 6.34
N ASP A 288 16.03 -13.84 5.17
CA ASP A 288 17.34 -14.30 4.72
C ASP A 288 18.14 -13.22 4.00
N TRP A 289 17.52 -12.10 3.60
CA TRP A 289 18.18 -11.07 2.80
C TRP A 289 19.16 -10.23 3.64
N PRO A 290 20.22 -9.66 3.03
CA PRO A 290 21.20 -8.84 3.73
C PRO A 290 20.65 -7.42 3.98
N ILE A 291 19.61 -7.34 4.81
CA ILE A 291 18.93 -6.07 5.06
C ILE A 291 19.67 -5.28 6.14
N ILE A 292 19.78 -3.97 5.94
CA ILE A 292 20.53 -3.02 6.78
C ILE A 292 20.21 -3.10 8.28
N TRP A 293 18.99 -3.49 8.66
CA TRP A 293 18.63 -3.67 10.06
C TRP A 293 19.32 -4.86 10.74
N LYS A 294 19.80 -5.86 9.99
CA LYS A 294 20.65 -6.93 10.54
C LYS A 294 21.97 -6.36 11.03
N ASP A 295 22.60 -5.51 10.23
CA ASP A 295 23.83 -4.81 10.59
C ASP A 295 23.59 -3.83 11.75
N PHE A 296 22.48 -3.10 11.71
CA PHE A 296 22.09 -2.19 12.78
C PHE A 296 21.87 -2.92 14.10
N LYS A 297 21.18 -4.08 14.07
CA LYS A 297 20.98 -4.95 15.24
C LYS A 297 22.32 -5.44 15.82
N GLN A 298 23.27 -5.85 14.96
CA GLN A 298 24.58 -6.33 15.41
C GLN A 298 25.44 -5.21 16.04
N LYS A 299 25.40 -4.00 15.47
CA LYS A 299 26.27 -2.88 15.87
C LYS A 299 25.69 -2.04 17.01
N VAL A 300 24.39 -1.72 16.95
CA VAL A 300 23.72 -0.76 17.83
C VAL A 300 22.84 -1.44 18.89
N GLY A 301 22.31 -2.62 18.59
CA GLY A 301 21.58 -3.42 19.57
C GLY A 301 20.13 -3.01 19.82
N ILE A 302 19.52 -2.10 19.05
CA ILE A 302 18.09 -1.82 19.22
C ILE A 302 17.43 -1.73 17.85
N LEU A 303 16.50 -2.64 17.59
CA LEU A 303 15.59 -2.54 16.46
C LEU A 303 14.16 -2.66 16.95
N VAL A 304 13.39 -1.60 16.74
CA VAL A 304 11.95 -1.56 16.94
C VAL A 304 11.33 -1.55 15.55
N ASN A 305 10.80 -2.68 15.10
CA ASN A 305 10.11 -2.77 13.82
C ASN A 305 8.61 -2.89 14.08
N SER A 306 7.85 -1.91 13.61
CA SER A 306 6.40 -1.94 13.61
C SER A 306 5.93 -1.85 12.17
N LYS A 307 5.32 -2.94 11.68
CA LYS A 307 4.53 -2.91 10.45
C LYS A 307 3.10 -2.57 10.82
N ALA A 308 2.79 -1.27 10.93
CA ALA A 308 1.40 -0.82 11.00
C ALA A 308 0.80 -0.92 9.59
N ASN A 309 0.21 -2.07 9.25
CA ASN A 309 -0.56 -2.22 8.03
C ASN A 309 -1.95 -1.60 8.24
N TYR A 310 -2.05 -0.28 8.06
CA TYR A 310 -3.31 0.46 8.21
C TYR A 310 -4.40 0.02 7.22
N SER A 311 -4.07 -0.77 6.20
CA SER A 311 -5.01 -1.30 5.20
C SER A 311 -6.02 -2.31 5.76
N MET A 312 -5.74 -2.96 6.90
CA MET A 312 -6.69 -3.89 7.54
C MET A 312 -7.67 -3.22 8.51
N LEU A 313 -7.41 -1.96 8.93
CA LEU A 313 -8.22 -1.27 9.94
C LEU A 313 -9.55 -0.72 9.40
N PHE A 314 -9.80 -0.84 8.09
CA PHE A 314 -10.98 -0.28 7.42
C PHE A 314 -11.94 -1.33 6.84
N ARG A 315 -11.81 -2.61 7.20
CA ARG A 315 -12.64 -3.67 6.58
C ARG A 315 -14.06 -3.77 7.15
N ASP A 316 -14.35 -3.13 8.28
CA ASP A 316 -15.67 -3.15 8.93
C ASP A 316 -16.29 -1.73 9.10
N MET A 317 -16.09 -0.83 8.14
CA MET A 317 -16.92 0.38 7.97
C MET A 317 -17.73 0.34 6.67
#